data_AF-J3EQH9-F1
#
_entry.id   AF-J3EQH9-F1
#
_cell.length_a   1.000
_cell.length_b   1.000
_cell.length_c   1.000
_cell.angle_alpha   90.00
_cell.angle_beta   90.00
_cell.angle_gamma   90.00
#
_symmetry.space_group_name_H-M   'P 1'
#
loop_
_entity.id
_entity.type
_entity.pdbx_description
1 polymer ?
#
loop_
_entity_poly.entity_id
_entity_poly.type
_entity_poly.pdbx_seq_one_letter_code
_entity_poly.pdbx_strand_id
1 'polypeptide(L)'
;MELVWATEELVIAGQPYPGFPILLWDSMESCIPANQFLRHYLLRGVIGSKRSWPSTGRALYDFFSFLQAHEMEWRDVDRGEPKSLVAAYRDYCQETCELAPSTIRQRLTYICKFYEYALKEGWVKRLPFAYEERTVRRELGFLAHVDASGGKAMAYDVMPRSQKALPKFLSMAEIKLLLAAVQNPHHRMMMRLALHTGLRREEIAAFPVAYVIDPDKAARTERNLRIRLDPFDGSGMVSKGSKSRDIYVSRKFMAELYRYVTKVRGERASLSKTSKKTLFLNQSGEPYCDDGKSLNRIISETGKRAGVKVHTHMLRHTYATQTLVSLQRNPASGLDPLVFVQRQLGHSSIQTTMVYLHLVNEKADEAVLAYDDELNALAELA
;
A
#
# COMPACT_ATOMS: atom_id res chain seq x y z
N MET A 1 14.31 -15.01 21.75
CA MET A 1 14.40 -13.54 21.90
C MET A 1 13.04 -12.91 22.20
N GLU A 2 13.05 -11.65 22.66
CA GLU A 2 11.86 -10.81 22.83
C GLU A 2 11.89 -9.53 21.98
N LEU A 3 10.73 -9.12 21.46
CA LEU A 3 10.52 -7.84 20.75
C LEU A 3 9.50 -7.00 21.52
N VAL A 4 10.00 -5.94 22.15
CA VAL A 4 9.17 -5.02 22.94
C VAL A 4 9.03 -3.67 22.23
N TRP A 5 7.93 -2.98 22.51
CA TRP A 5 7.62 -1.67 21.92
C TRP A 5 7.75 -0.61 22.99
N ALA A 6 8.58 0.40 22.72
CA ALA A 6 8.85 1.47 23.66
C ALA A 6 7.59 2.24 24.05
N THR A 7 7.52 2.66 25.31
CA THR A 7 6.54 3.63 25.82
C THR A 7 7.11 5.06 25.68
N GLU A 8 6.44 6.05 26.28
CA GLU A 8 6.95 7.43 26.34
C GLU A 8 8.21 7.57 27.20
N GLU A 9 8.55 6.55 28.00
CA GLU A 9 9.73 6.51 28.87
C GLU A 9 11.05 6.36 28.08
N LEU A 10 11.00 5.82 26.85
CA LEU A 10 12.18 5.77 26.00
C LEU A 10 12.48 7.16 25.44
N VAL A 11 13.42 7.85 26.07
CA VAL A 11 13.89 9.17 25.65
C VAL A 11 15.23 9.06 24.93
N ILE A 12 15.29 9.51 23.68
CA ILE A 12 16.52 9.58 22.89
C ILE A 12 16.79 11.06 22.58
N ALA A 13 17.94 11.57 23.02
CA ALA A 13 18.31 12.98 22.86
C ALA A 13 17.22 13.96 23.35
N GLY A 14 16.57 13.64 24.47
CA GLY A 14 15.53 14.48 25.08
C GLY A 14 14.14 14.38 24.45
N GLN A 15 13.93 13.52 23.44
CA GLN A 15 12.61 13.30 22.84
C GLN A 15 12.08 11.88 23.11
N PRO A 16 10.78 11.72 23.43
CA PRO A 16 10.16 10.40 23.63
C PRO A 16 9.87 9.71 22.28
N TYR A 17 10.11 8.40 22.21
CA TYR A 17 9.88 7.57 21.02
C TYR A 17 8.90 6.41 21.27
N PRO A 18 7.62 6.68 21.56
CA PRO A 18 6.63 5.62 21.78
C PRO A 18 6.40 4.81 20.49
N GLY A 19 6.36 3.49 20.65
CA GLY A 19 6.24 2.49 19.59
C GLY A 19 7.56 2.08 18.93
N PHE A 20 8.71 2.56 19.42
CA PHE A 20 10.02 2.21 18.88
C PHE A 20 10.37 0.75 19.20
N PRO A 21 10.87 -0.06 18.24
CA PRO A 21 11.20 -1.46 18.47
C PRO A 21 12.48 -1.59 19.31
N ILE A 22 12.41 -2.43 20.32
CA ILE A 22 13.56 -2.81 21.16
C ILE A 22 13.64 -4.33 21.16
N LEU A 23 14.81 -4.87 20.84
CA LEU A 23 15.08 -6.31 20.83
C LEU A 23 15.87 -6.68 22.08
N LEU A 24 15.43 -7.75 22.74
CA LEU A 24 16.09 -8.34 23.90
C LEU A 24 16.45 -9.80 23.59
N TRP A 25 17.61 -10.24 24.09
CA TRP A 25 17.97 -11.66 24.10
C TRP A 25 17.04 -12.43 25.04
N ASP A 26 17.11 -13.78 25.02
CA ASP A 26 16.36 -14.59 26.00
C ASP A 26 16.78 -14.34 27.45
N SER A 27 17.99 -13.83 27.66
CA SER A 27 18.47 -13.35 28.96
C SER A 27 17.77 -12.07 29.44
N MET A 28 16.85 -11.50 28.64
CA MET A 28 16.25 -10.17 28.81
C MET A 28 17.25 -9.01 28.71
N GLU A 29 18.51 -9.29 28.38
CA GLU A 29 19.52 -8.27 28.09
C GLU A 29 19.27 -7.63 26.73
N SER A 30 19.69 -6.37 26.59
CA SER A 30 19.57 -5.63 25.33
C SER A 30 20.35 -6.30 24.21
N CYS A 31 19.70 -6.55 23.07
CA CYS A 31 20.38 -6.89 21.82
C CYS A 31 21.05 -5.62 21.26
N ILE A 32 22.19 -5.25 21.85
CA ILE A 32 22.96 -4.05 21.52
C ILE A 32 23.15 -3.85 20.01
N PRO A 33 23.63 -4.83 19.22
CA PRO A 33 23.89 -4.60 17.79
C PRO A 33 22.60 -4.26 17.02
N ALA A 34 21.49 -4.97 17.30
CA ALA A 34 20.23 -4.71 16.63
C ALA A 34 19.62 -3.36 17.05
N ASN A 35 19.65 -3.04 18.35
CA ASN A 35 19.08 -1.81 18.89
C ASN A 35 19.87 -0.56 18.43
N GLN A 36 21.20 -0.65 18.35
CA GLN A 36 22.01 0.44 17.78
C GLN A 36 21.72 0.64 16.30
N PHE A 37 21.61 -0.43 15.51
CA PHE A 37 21.20 -0.32 14.11
C PHE A 37 19.80 0.27 13.97
N LEU A 38 18.81 -0.18 14.76
CA LEU A 38 17.45 0.37 14.73
C LEU A 38 17.47 1.88 15.02
N ARG A 39 18.22 2.31 16.03
CA ARG A 39 18.39 3.74 16.35
C ARG A 39 19.02 4.47 15.18
N HIS A 40 20.08 3.92 14.60
CA HIS A 40 20.78 4.52 13.48
C HIS A 40 19.96 4.55 12.18
N TYR A 41 19.13 3.55 11.91
CA TYR A 41 18.42 3.39 10.65
C TYR A 41 17.05 4.09 10.68
N LEU A 42 16.30 3.93 11.77
CA LEU A 42 14.93 4.45 11.89
C LEU A 42 14.86 5.92 12.30
N LEU A 43 15.93 6.48 12.89
CA LEU A 43 15.98 7.90 13.25
C LEU A 43 16.60 8.79 12.16
N ARG A 44 16.96 8.23 11.00
CA ARG A 44 17.39 9.03 9.84
C ARG A 44 16.21 9.84 9.31
N GLY A 45 16.41 11.13 9.05
CA GLY A 45 15.37 12.06 8.60
C GLY A 45 14.61 11.64 7.32
N VAL A 46 15.19 10.76 6.50
CA VAL A 46 14.59 10.26 5.24
C VAL A 46 13.73 8.99 5.44
N ILE A 47 14.02 8.17 6.46
CA ILE A 47 13.40 6.84 6.67
C ILE A 47 12.45 6.83 7.88
N GLY A 48 12.47 7.90 8.70
CA GLY A 48 11.81 8.03 10.00
C GLY A 48 10.28 8.15 10.02
N SER A 49 9.57 7.52 9.08
CA SER A 49 8.15 7.28 9.30
C SER A 49 7.98 6.25 10.41
N LYS A 50 7.31 6.60 11.51
CA LYS A 50 6.94 5.65 12.59
C LYS A 50 6.23 4.38 12.07
N ARG A 51 5.72 4.40 10.83
CA ARG A 51 5.07 3.26 10.17
C ARG A 51 6.05 2.17 9.72
N SER A 52 7.33 2.48 9.47
CA SER A 52 8.33 1.48 9.08
C SER A 52 8.88 0.72 10.28
N TRP A 53 8.76 1.29 11.48
CA TRP A 53 9.30 0.75 12.72
C TRP A 53 8.88 -0.70 12.97
N PRO A 54 7.58 -1.07 12.86
CA PRO A 54 7.18 -2.43 13.18
C PRO A 54 7.75 -3.48 12.21
N SER A 55 7.77 -3.17 10.92
CA SER A 55 8.34 -4.08 9.91
C SER A 55 9.84 -4.25 10.05
N THR A 56 10.57 -3.18 10.36
CA THR A 56 12.03 -3.26 10.55
C THR A 56 12.39 -3.98 11.85
N GLY A 57 11.70 -3.67 12.95
CA GLY A 57 11.89 -4.36 14.22
C GLY A 57 11.60 -5.86 14.11
N ARG A 58 10.47 -6.22 13.47
CA ARG A 58 10.11 -7.63 13.27
C ARG A 58 11.10 -8.38 12.38
N ALA A 59 11.62 -7.74 11.33
CA ALA A 59 12.60 -8.35 10.44
C ALA A 59 13.90 -8.72 11.17
N LEU A 60 14.41 -7.83 12.02
CA LEU A 60 15.59 -8.13 12.84
C LEU A 60 15.27 -9.16 13.92
N TYR A 61 14.11 -9.04 14.57
CA TYR A 61 13.70 -9.99 15.60
C TYR A 61 13.67 -11.42 15.05
N ASP A 62 13.01 -11.62 13.91
CA ASP A 62 12.91 -12.95 13.30
C ASP A 62 14.30 -13.47 12.84
N PHE A 63 15.18 -12.59 12.37
CA PHE A 63 16.55 -12.97 11.97
C PHE A 63 17.43 -13.36 13.15
N PHE A 64 17.49 -12.54 14.20
CA PHE A 64 18.30 -12.85 15.37
C PHE A 64 17.72 -14.03 16.16
N SER A 65 16.40 -14.21 16.17
CA SER A 65 15.77 -15.42 16.74
C SER A 65 16.16 -16.67 15.95
N PHE A 66 16.20 -16.59 14.62
CA PHE A 66 16.69 -17.68 13.77
C PHE A 66 18.14 -18.03 14.11
N LEU A 67 19.02 -17.03 14.23
CA LEU A 67 20.42 -17.25 14.57
C LEU A 67 20.57 -17.90 15.95
N GLN A 68 19.85 -17.39 16.95
CA GLN A 68 19.87 -17.93 18.32
C GLN A 68 19.37 -19.38 18.37
N ALA A 69 18.27 -19.69 17.67
CA ALA A 69 17.68 -21.03 17.64
C ALA A 69 18.57 -22.07 16.94
N HIS A 70 19.46 -21.64 16.05
CA HIS A 70 20.41 -22.51 15.36
C HIS A 70 21.85 -22.38 15.90
N GLU A 71 22.03 -21.73 17.05
CA GLU A 71 23.34 -21.52 17.69
C GLU A 71 24.37 -20.87 16.74
N MET A 72 23.91 -19.99 15.85
CA MET A 72 24.73 -19.31 14.87
C MET A 72 25.14 -17.92 15.37
N GLU A 73 26.45 -17.62 15.39
CA GLU A 73 26.93 -16.29 15.73
C GLU A 73 26.84 -15.35 14.52
N TRP A 74 26.12 -14.24 14.67
CA TRP A 74 25.85 -13.31 13.57
C TRP A 74 27.11 -12.63 12.99
N ARG A 75 28.19 -12.54 13.79
CA ARG A 75 29.50 -11.99 13.40
C ARG A 75 30.35 -12.96 12.60
N ASP A 76 30.04 -14.25 12.67
CA ASP A 76 30.78 -15.30 11.97
C ASP A 76 30.37 -15.35 10.48
N VAL A 77 30.79 -14.33 9.75
CA VAL A 77 30.52 -14.16 8.32
C VAL A 77 31.40 -15.05 7.43
N ASP A 78 32.39 -15.74 8.01
CA ASP A 78 33.41 -16.55 7.33
C ASP A 78 33.37 -18.03 7.79
N ARG A 79 32.21 -18.54 8.21
CA ARG A 79 32.00 -19.89 8.77
C ARG A 79 32.47 -21.07 7.90
N GLY A 80 32.96 -20.81 6.68
CA GLY A 80 33.44 -21.83 5.75
C GLY A 80 32.32 -22.68 5.13
N GLU A 81 31.06 -22.32 5.38
CA GLU A 81 29.91 -23.03 4.84
C GLU A 81 29.54 -22.58 3.42
N PRO A 82 28.90 -23.47 2.63
CA PRO A 82 28.48 -23.14 1.26
C PRO A 82 27.48 -21.98 1.18
N LYS A 83 26.66 -21.79 2.22
CA LYS A 83 25.65 -20.73 2.28
C LYS A 83 26.02 -19.72 3.35
N SER A 84 25.90 -18.43 3.02
CA SER A 84 26.06 -17.37 4.01
C SER A 84 24.92 -17.35 5.03
N LEU A 85 25.12 -16.70 6.18
CA LEU A 85 24.09 -16.52 7.21
C LEU A 85 22.77 -15.95 6.66
N VAL A 86 22.88 -14.97 5.76
CA VAL A 86 21.71 -14.31 5.16
C VAL A 86 21.04 -15.21 4.12
N ALA A 87 21.80 -16.01 3.38
CA ALA A 87 21.25 -17.00 2.46
C ALA A 87 20.55 -18.15 3.21
N ALA A 88 21.13 -18.63 4.32
CA ALA A 88 20.51 -19.63 5.18
C ALA A 88 19.17 -19.15 5.76
N TYR A 89 19.12 -17.90 6.24
CA TYR A 89 17.88 -17.31 6.73
C TYR A 89 16.82 -17.13 5.62
N ARG A 90 17.23 -16.76 4.39
CA ARG A 90 16.32 -16.71 3.24
C ARG A 90 15.68 -18.07 3.00
N ASP A 91 16.51 -19.12 2.95
CA ASP A 91 16.05 -20.47 2.64
C ASP A 91 15.12 -20.98 3.76
N TYR A 92 15.46 -20.74 5.03
CA TYR A 92 14.57 -21.01 6.17
C TYR A 92 13.21 -20.29 6.04
N CYS A 93 13.21 -19.01 5.66
CA CYS A 93 11.97 -18.26 5.45
C CYS A 93 11.11 -18.82 4.31
N GLN A 94 11.75 -19.40 3.30
CA GLN A 94 11.09 -19.92 2.10
C GLN A 94 10.59 -21.36 2.29
N GLU A 95 11.44 -22.23 2.83
CA GLU A 95 11.22 -23.67 2.94
C GLU A 95 10.49 -24.04 4.23
N THR A 96 10.86 -23.43 5.36
CA THR A 96 10.30 -23.78 6.67
C THR A 96 9.11 -22.90 7.04
N CYS A 97 9.21 -21.58 6.82
CA CYS A 97 8.14 -20.65 7.19
C CYS A 97 7.13 -20.37 6.06
N GLU A 98 7.41 -20.85 4.84
CA GLU A 98 6.56 -20.66 3.65
C GLU A 98 6.10 -19.20 3.43
N LEU A 99 6.99 -18.24 3.72
CA LEU A 99 6.64 -16.83 3.64
C LEU A 99 6.51 -16.35 2.20
N ALA A 100 5.61 -15.39 1.96
CA ALA A 100 5.48 -14.75 0.66
C ALA A 100 6.83 -14.11 0.21
N PRO A 101 7.24 -14.24 -1.08
CA PRO A 101 8.53 -13.72 -1.56
C PRO A 101 8.74 -12.22 -1.32
N SER A 102 7.67 -11.42 -1.35
CA SER A 102 7.71 -9.99 -1.05
C SER A 102 8.07 -9.70 0.42
N THR A 103 7.54 -10.51 1.35
CA THR A 103 7.86 -10.43 2.78
C THR A 103 9.32 -10.82 3.02
N ILE A 104 9.78 -11.91 2.40
CA ILE A 104 11.18 -12.35 2.47
C ILE A 104 12.11 -11.25 1.96
N ARG A 105 11.84 -10.70 0.78
CA ARG A 105 12.60 -9.58 0.19
C ARG A 105 12.68 -8.37 1.14
N GLN A 106 11.55 -7.99 1.76
CA GLN A 106 11.51 -6.88 2.70
C GLN A 106 12.39 -7.15 3.93
N ARG A 107 12.28 -8.34 4.55
CA ARG A 107 13.09 -8.73 5.71
C ARG A 107 14.57 -8.72 5.37
N LEU A 108 14.96 -9.38 4.27
CA LEU A 108 16.34 -9.42 3.80
C LEU A 108 16.89 -8.03 3.51
N THR A 109 16.07 -7.08 3.05
CA THR A 109 16.55 -5.70 2.82
C THR A 109 17.00 -5.06 4.12
N TYR A 110 16.23 -5.21 5.20
CA TYR A 110 16.63 -4.68 6.50
C TYR A 110 17.84 -5.41 7.09
N ILE A 111 17.95 -6.72 6.88
CA ILE A 111 19.10 -7.53 7.33
C ILE A 111 20.37 -7.14 6.57
N CYS A 112 20.30 -6.96 5.25
CA CYS A 112 21.42 -6.45 4.47
C CYS A 112 21.84 -5.05 4.93
N LYS A 113 20.88 -4.16 5.22
CA LYS A 113 21.18 -2.83 5.80
C LYS A 113 21.79 -2.90 7.20
N PHE A 114 21.40 -3.89 8.01
CA PHE A 114 22.04 -4.17 9.29
C PHE A 114 23.51 -4.57 9.10
N TYR A 115 23.82 -5.48 8.18
CA TYR A 115 25.20 -5.89 7.92
C TYR A 115 26.06 -4.80 7.26
N GLU A 116 25.49 -3.97 6.38
CA GLU A 116 26.16 -2.76 5.88
C GLU A 116 26.55 -1.82 7.03
N TYR A 117 25.64 -1.64 7.99
CA TYR A 117 25.91 -0.86 9.19
C TYR A 117 26.97 -1.52 10.07
N ALA A 118 26.86 -2.83 10.33
CA ALA A 118 27.82 -3.59 11.13
C ALA A 118 29.23 -3.55 10.54
N LEU A 119 29.37 -3.60 9.20
CA LEU A 119 30.67 -3.46 8.53
C LEU A 119 31.24 -2.05 8.73
N LYS A 120 30.39 -1.01 8.63
CA LYS A 120 30.81 0.39 8.85
C LYS A 120 31.28 0.63 10.28
N GLU A 121 30.65 0.01 11.27
CA GLU A 121 31.04 0.07 12.68
C GLU A 121 32.21 -0.87 13.04
N GLY A 122 32.71 -1.66 12.06
CA GLY A 122 33.83 -2.59 12.26
C GLY A 122 33.49 -3.85 13.05
N TRP A 123 32.20 -4.19 13.19
CA TRP A 123 31.78 -5.38 13.94
C TRP A 123 31.94 -6.70 13.16
N VAL A 124 32.00 -6.60 11.83
CA VAL A 124 32.25 -7.70 10.91
C VAL A 124 33.35 -7.31 9.94
N LYS A 125 34.13 -8.28 9.48
CA LYS A 125 35.26 -8.04 8.56
C LYS A 125 34.82 -7.82 7.10
N ARG A 126 33.66 -8.37 6.72
CA ARG A 126 33.09 -8.31 5.36
C ARG A 126 31.58 -8.53 5.39
N LEU A 127 30.92 -8.30 4.26
CA LEU A 127 29.49 -8.59 4.09
C LEU A 127 29.26 -10.09 3.84
N PRO A 128 28.21 -10.70 4.43
CA PRO A 128 27.80 -12.07 4.17
C PRO A 128 26.95 -12.20 2.88
N PHE A 129 27.07 -11.26 1.95
CA PHE A 129 26.37 -11.24 0.66
C PHE A 129 27.18 -10.40 -0.33
N ALA A 130 26.99 -10.66 -1.62
CA ALA A 130 27.58 -9.87 -2.70
C ALA A 130 26.52 -8.98 -3.37
N TYR A 131 27.00 -8.00 -4.13
CA TYR A 131 26.16 -7.25 -5.06
C TYR A 131 26.20 -7.95 -6.42
N GLU A 132 25.03 -8.27 -6.94
CA GLU A 132 24.83 -8.87 -8.26
C GLU A 132 24.16 -7.84 -9.17
N GLU A 133 24.72 -7.65 -10.36
CA GLU A 133 24.08 -6.87 -11.41
C GLU A 133 22.97 -7.71 -12.03
N ARG A 134 21.71 -7.31 -11.84
CA ARG A 134 20.56 -8.03 -12.41
C ARG A 134 19.98 -7.26 -13.57
N THR A 135 19.84 -7.94 -14.71
CA THR A 135 19.05 -7.44 -15.84
C THR A 135 17.58 -7.45 -15.44
N VAL A 136 17.03 -6.27 -15.23
CA VAL A 136 15.59 -6.09 -15.06
C VAL A 136 14.98 -6.13 -16.45
N ARG A 137 13.98 -6.99 -16.64
CA ARG A 137 13.25 -7.07 -17.92
C ARG A 137 12.79 -5.66 -18.27
N ARG A 138 13.27 -5.14 -19.41
CA ARG A 138 12.87 -3.84 -19.93
C ARG A 138 11.38 -3.94 -20.24
N GLU A 139 10.54 -3.28 -19.47
CA GLU A 139 9.19 -3.00 -19.94
C GLU A 139 9.37 -2.10 -21.17
N LEU A 140 8.99 -2.60 -22.35
CA LEU A 140 8.93 -1.85 -23.61
C LEU A 140 7.78 -0.80 -23.53
N GLY A 141 7.78 -0.02 -22.46
CA GLY A 141 6.80 1.00 -22.18
C GLY A 141 7.25 2.37 -22.69
N PHE A 142 6.30 3.30 -22.71
CA PHE A 142 6.46 4.67 -23.21
C PHE A 142 7.71 5.40 -22.69
N LEU A 143 8.18 5.10 -21.47
CA LEU A 143 9.34 5.75 -20.83
C LEU A 143 10.65 4.93 -20.87
N ALA A 144 10.72 3.85 -21.66
CA ALA A 144 11.91 3.00 -21.73
C ALA A 144 13.17 3.72 -22.25
N HIS A 145 13.01 4.90 -22.86
CA HIS A 145 14.08 5.77 -23.34
C HIS A 145 14.62 6.74 -22.28
N VAL A 146 13.90 6.91 -21.15
CA VAL A 146 14.28 7.82 -20.04
C VAL A 146 15.08 7.07 -18.97
N ASP A 147 15.11 5.74 -19.02
CA ASP A 147 15.84 4.92 -18.06
C ASP A 147 17.36 4.91 -18.35
N ALA A 148 18.10 5.74 -17.61
CA ALA A 148 19.55 5.82 -17.68
C ALA A 148 20.28 4.59 -17.11
N SER A 149 19.57 3.66 -16.45
CA SER A 149 20.17 2.45 -15.85
C SER A 149 20.47 1.34 -16.86
N GLY A 150 20.00 1.48 -18.11
CA GLY A 150 20.18 0.46 -19.15
C GLY A 150 19.49 -0.87 -18.84
N GLY A 151 18.47 -0.88 -17.96
CA GLY A 151 17.80 -2.10 -17.51
C GLY A 151 18.64 -2.94 -16.53
N LYS A 152 19.67 -2.34 -15.91
CA LYS A 152 20.51 -3.01 -14.93
C LYS A 152 20.29 -2.43 -13.55
N ALA A 153 20.01 -3.30 -12.57
CA ALA A 153 19.85 -2.90 -11.18
C ALA A 153 20.80 -3.70 -10.29
N MET A 154 21.52 -3.01 -9.42
CA MET A 154 22.30 -3.65 -8.36
C MET A 154 21.35 -4.22 -7.32
N ALA A 155 21.41 -5.51 -7.09
CA ALA A 155 20.66 -6.20 -6.07
C ALA A 155 21.60 -7.02 -5.19
N TYR A 156 21.20 -7.29 -3.94
CA TYR A 156 21.92 -8.30 -3.15
C TYR A 156 21.67 -9.67 -3.78
N ASP A 157 22.72 -10.47 -3.94
CA ASP A 157 22.66 -11.84 -4.47
C ASP A 157 21.66 -12.74 -3.70
N VAL A 158 21.53 -12.51 -2.39
CA VAL A 158 20.58 -13.18 -1.49
C VAL A 158 19.12 -12.84 -1.77
N MET A 159 18.81 -11.85 -2.61
CA MET A 159 17.42 -11.47 -2.85
C MET A 159 16.66 -12.52 -3.67
N PRO A 160 15.48 -13.00 -3.23
CA PRO A 160 14.68 -13.93 -4.00
C PRO A 160 14.27 -13.28 -5.33
N ARG A 161 14.21 -14.07 -6.41
CA ARG A 161 13.63 -13.59 -7.67
C ARG A 161 12.13 -13.39 -7.45
N SER A 162 11.62 -12.24 -7.83
CA SER A 162 10.20 -11.95 -7.72
C SER A 162 9.71 -11.38 -9.04
N GLN A 163 8.76 -12.06 -9.68
CA GLN A 163 7.99 -11.46 -10.76
C GLN A 163 6.98 -10.49 -10.14
N LYS A 164 6.89 -9.28 -10.66
CA LYS A 164 5.82 -8.35 -10.27
C LYS A 164 4.53 -8.87 -10.88
N ALA A 165 3.64 -9.40 -10.03
CA ALA A 165 2.29 -9.73 -10.47
C ALA A 165 1.53 -8.44 -10.81
N LEU A 166 0.74 -8.48 -11.88
CA LEU A 166 -0.13 -7.36 -12.23
C LEU A 166 -1.14 -7.09 -11.11
N PRO A 167 -1.47 -5.82 -10.83
CA PRO A 167 -2.46 -5.48 -9.82
C PRO A 167 -3.80 -6.13 -10.12
N LYS A 168 -4.35 -6.87 -9.16
CA LYS A 168 -5.70 -7.41 -9.27
C LYS A 168 -6.73 -6.31 -9.03
N PHE A 169 -7.82 -6.34 -9.79
CA PHE A 169 -8.96 -5.44 -9.66
C PHE A 169 -10.26 -6.22 -9.83
N LEU A 170 -11.39 -5.60 -9.48
CA LEU A 170 -12.71 -6.22 -9.55
C LEU A 170 -13.40 -5.96 -10.89
N SER A 171 -14.02 -7.00 -11.43
CA SER A 171 -15.00 -6.90 -12.52
C SER A 171 -16.30 -6.23 -12.06
N MET A 172 -17.12 -5.77 -13.00
CA MET A 172 -18.42 -5.19 -12.68
C MET A 172 -19.37 -6.20 -12.01
N ALA A 173 -19.26 -7.48 -12.33
CA ALA A 173 -20.02 -8.55 -11.68
C ALA A 173 -19.60 -8.70 -10.21
N GLU A 174 -18.29 -8.76 -9.93
CA GLU A 174 -17.77 -8.84 -8.57
C GLU A 174 -18.11 -7.60 -7.73
N ILE A 175 -18.09 -6.40 -8.32
CA ILE A 175 -18.54 -5.18 -7.62
C ILE A 175 -20.01 -5.29 -7.22
N LYS A 176 -20.87 -5.79 -8.12
CA LYS A 176 -22.30 -5.98 -7.81
C LYS A 176 -22.49 -7.00 -6.69
N LEU A 177 -21.81 -8.14 -6.75
CA LEU A 177 -21.83 -9.17 -5.69
C LEU A 177 -21.34 -8.61 -4.35
N LEU A 178 -20.21 -7.90 -4.37
CA LEU A 178 -19.65 -7.28 -3.18
C LEU A 178 -20.63 -6.29 -2.54
N LEU A 179 -21.18 -5.35 -3.31
CA LEU A 179 -22.10 -4.34 -2.79
C LEU A 179 -23.46 -4.91 -2.36
N ALA A 180 -23.91 -6.01 -2.98
CA ALA A 180 -25.12 -6.72 -2.57
C ALA A 180 -24.93 -7.47 -1.24
N ALA A 181 -23.73 -8.00 -0.98
CA ALA A 181 -23.42 -8.69 0.28
C ALA A 181 -23.28 -7.75 1.50
N VAL A 182 -23.19 -6.43 1.30
CA VAL A 182 -23.06 -5.47 2.40
C VAL A 182 -24.42 -5.08 2.98
N GLN A 183 -24.77 -5.66 4.12
CA GLN A 183 -25.98 -5.32 4.86
C GLN A 183 -25.86 -3.99 5.61
N ASN A 184 -24.69 -3.68 6.17
CA ASN A 184 -24.48 -2.47 6.95
C ASN A 184 -24.38 -1.22 6.04
N PRO A 185 -25.27 -0.22 6.17
CA PRO A 185 -25.30 0.93 5.26
C PRO A 185 -24.04 1.81 5.35
N HIS A 186 -23.38 1.88 6.51
CA HIS A 186 -22.11 2.60 6.67
C HIS A 186 -20.97 1.91 5.94
N HIS A 187 -20.90 0.58 6.03
CA HIS A 187 -19.89 -0.20 5.30
C HIS A 187 -20.14 -0.11 3.80
N ARG A 188 -21.41 -0.10 3.38
CA ARG A 188 -21.77 0.02 1.96
C ARG A 188 -21.34 1.37 1.42
N MET A 189 -21.62 2.47 2.13
CA MET A 189 -21.20 3.80 1.69
C MET A 189 -19.67 3.95 1.66
N MET A 190 -18.98 3.36 2.63
CA MET A 190 -17.51 3.33 2.67
C MET A 190 -16.89 2.63 1.44
N MET A 191 -17.39 1.45 1.07
CA MET A 191 -16.91 0.74 -0.12
C MET A 191 -17.20 1.51 -1.40
N ARG A 192 -18.36 2.17 -1.47
CA ARG A 192 -18.71 3.02 -2.61
C ARG A 192 -17.80 4.23 -2.71
N LEU A 193 -17.46 4.89 -1.59
CA LEU A 193 -16.48 5.98 -1.62
C LEU A 193 -15.15 5.50 -2.19
N ALA A 194 -14.66 4.34 -1.73
CA ALA A 194 -13.43 3.74 -2.25
C ALA A 194 -13.48 3.51 -3.77
N LEU A 195 -14.57 2.92 -4.27
CA LEU A 195 -14.78 2.62 -5.69
C LEU A 195 -15.00 3.87 -6.57
N HIS A 196 -15.53 4.95 -6.01
CA HIS A 196 -15.80 6.20 -6.74
C HIS A 196 -14.65 7.20 -6.74
N THR A 197 -13.66 7.04 -5.85
CA THR A 197 -12.61 8.05 -5.65
C THR A 197 -11.19 7.49 -5.70
N GLY A 198 -11.02 6.18 -5.51
CA GLY A 198 -9.71 5.55 -5.46
C GLY A 198 -8.84 6.00 -4.28
N LEU A 199 -9.42 6.56 -3.23
CA LEU A 199 -8.71 7.00 -2.03
C LEU A 199 -7.93 5.84 -1.36
N ARG A 200 -6.81 6.17 -0.71
CA ARG A 200 -6.09 5.22 0.15
C ARG A 200 -6.95 4.88 1.36
N ARG A 201 -6.72 3.72 1.99
CA ARG A 201 -7.54 3.28 3.13
C ARG A 201 -7.53 4.27 4.30
N GLU A 202 -6.39 4.93 4.55
CA GLU A 202 -6.28 5.94 5.60
C GLU A 202 -7.07 7.20 5.23
N GLU A 203 -7.04 7.60 3.96
CA GLU A 203 -7.80 8.74 3.45
C GLU A 203 -9.31 8.48 3.52
N ILE A 204 -9.76 7.23 3.33
CA ILE A 204 -11.15 6.83 3.52
C ILE A 204 -11.53 6.88 5.00
N ALA A 205 -10.67 6.36 5.89
CA ALA A 205 -10.92 6.36 7.33
C ALA A 205 -11.03 7.78 7.90
N ALA A 206 -10.15 8.68 7.43
CA ALA A 206 -10.07 10.07 7.87
C ALA A 206 -10.90 11.05 7.02
N PHE A 207 -11.71 10.58 6.07
CA PHE A 207 -12.42 11.46 5.14
C PHE A 207 -13.35 12.41 5.90
N PRO A 208 -13.18 13.74 5.80
CA PRO A 208 -13.99 14.70 6.54
C PRO A 208 -15.46 14.74 6.12
N VAL A 209 -16.37 14.93 7.09
CA VAL A 209 -17.79 15.20 6.82
C VAL A 209 -17.97 16.54 6.10
N ALA A 210 -17.09 17.51 6.35
CA ALA A 210 -17.11 18.83 5.73
C ALA A 210 -16.90 18.80 4.19
N TYR A 211 -16.31 17.73 3.65
CA TYR A 211 -16.16 17.55 2.21
C TYR A 211 -17.44 17.08 1.52
N VAL A 212 -18.46 16.67 2.28
CA VAL A 212 -19.77 16.29 1.75
C VAL A 212 -20.66 17.52 1.70
N ILE A 213 -20.89 18.02 0.48
CA ILE A 213 -21.71 19.20 0.22
C ILE A 213 -23.05 18.80 -0.37
N ASP A 214 -24.07 19.64 -0.14
CA ASP A 214 -25.35 19.53 -0.83
C ASP A 214 -25.17 19.95 -2.29
N PRO A 215 -25.30 19.03 -3.27
CA PRO A 215 -25.09 19.36 -4.67
C PRO A 215 -26.17 20.29 -5.24
N ASP A 216 -27.35 20.39 -4.61
CA ASP A 216 -28.45 21.24 -5.08
C ASP A 216 -28.31 22.68 -4.58
N LYS A 217 -27.63 22.89 -3.44
CA LYS A 217 -27.28 24.22 -2.92
C LYS A 217 -25.94 24.74 -3.42
N ALA A 218 -25.08 23.86 -3.93
CA ALA A 218 -23.89 24.29 -4.63
C ALA A 218 -24.32 25.03 -5.89
N ALA A 219 -23.94 26.30 -6.04
CA ALA A 219 -24.19 27.11 -7.25
C ALA A 219 -23.42 26.61 -8.50
N ARG A 220 -23.17 25.30 -8.60
CA ARG A 220 -22.35 24.63 -9.61
C ARG A 220 -23.19 23.57 -10.31
N THR A 221 -23.28 23.68 -11.63
CA THR A 221 -24.01 22.76 -12.51
C THR A 221 -23.13 21.64 -13.08
N GLU A 222 -21.85 21.61 -12.68
CA GLU A 222 -20.86 20.64 -13.18
C GLU A 222 -21.24 19.19 -12.86
N ARG A 223 -21.02 18.28 -13.82
CA ARG A 223 -21.26 16.84 -13.66
C ARG A 223 -20.42 16.24 -12.53
N ASN A 224 -19.20 16.73 -12.34
CA ASN A 224 -18.25 16.27 -11.34
C ASN A 224 -17.84 17.45 -10.45
N LEU A 225 -17.93 17.27 -9.15
CA LEU A 225 -17.56 18.25 -8.14
C LEU A 225 -16.10 18.02 -7.71
N ARG A 226 -15.33 19.12 -7.71
CA ARG A 226 -13.95 19.11 -7.22
C ARG A 226 -13.90 19.21 -5.71
N ILE A 227 -13.20 18.28 -5.06
CA ILE A 227 -12.88 18.29 -3.62
C ILE A 227 -11.37 18.39 -3.49
N ARG A 228 -10.89 19.40 -2.76
CA ARG A 228 -9.47 19.50 -2.41
C ARG A 228 -9.22 18.70 -1.14
N LEU A 229 -8.41 17.66 -1.27
CA LEU A 229 -7.89 16.90 -0.14
C LEU A 229 -6.66 17.63 0.36
N ASP A 230 -6.76 18.26 1.52
CA ASP A 230 -5.66 19.00 2.12
C ASP A 230 -5.48 18.56 3.58
N PRO A 231 -4.35 17.94 3.93
CA PRO A 231 -4.09 17.53 5.31
C PRO A 231 -3.95 18.71 6.29
N PHE A 232 -3.78 19.93 5.76
CA PHE A 232 -3.48 21.13 6.54
C PHE A 232 -4.64 22.14 6.58
N ASP A 233 -5.78 21.85 5.95
CA ASP A 233 -6.93 22.77 5.87
C ASP A 233 -7.80 22.81 7.16
N GLY A 234 -7.41 22.08 8.21
CA GLY A 234 -8.17 22.00 9.46
C GLY A 234 -9.46 21.16 9.39
N SER A 235 -9.75 20.52 8.25
CA SER A 235 -10.91 19.63 8.05
C SER A 235 -10.85 18.34 8.88
N GLY A 236 -9.65 17.98 9.36
CA GLY A 236 -9.38 16.77 10.13
C GLY A 236 -8.84 15.60 9.30
N MET A 237 -8.44 15.83 8.04
CA MET A 237 -7.83 14.80 7.19
C MET A 237 -6.38 14.50 7.64
N VAL A 238 -6.19 13.48 8.47
CA VAL A 238 -4.85 13.05 8.93
C VAL A 238 -4.20 12.12 7.90
N SER A 239 -3.61 12.66 6.84
CA SER A 239 -2.77 11.88 5.92
C SER A 239 -1.32 12.34 5.98
N LYS A 240 -0.56 11.84 6.96
CA LYS A 240 0.87 12.15 7.13
C LYS A 240 1.64 11.78 5.85
N GLY A 241 2.20 12.80 5.19
CA GLY A 241 3.02 12.66 3.98
C GLY A 241 2.26 12.64 2.64
N SER A 242 0.94 12.81 2.63
CA SER A 242 0.19 12.98 1.37
C SER A 242 0.22 14.44 0.96
N LYS A 243 0.63 14.71 -0.28
CA LYS A 243 0.54 16.04 -0.90
C LYS A 243 -0.94 16.39 -1.10
N SER A 244 -1.28 17.65 -0.91
CA SER A 244 -2.63 18.15 -1.19
C SER A 244 -2.95 17.90 -2.67
N ARG A 245 -4.15 17.42 -2.96
CA ARG A 245 -4.59 17.12 -4.33
C ARG A 245 -6.08 17.29 -4.48
N ASP A 246 -6.48 17.62 -5.70
CA ASP A 246 -7.89 17.68 -6.04
C ASP A 246 -8.37 16.29 -6.48
N ILE A 247 -9.52 15.87 -5.97
CA ILE A 247 -10.29 14.72 -6.47
C ILE A 247 -11.60 15.21 -7.10
N TYR A 248 -12.17 14.38 -7.97
CA TYR A 248 -13.44 14.66 -8.63
C TYR A 248 -14.46 13.61 -8.26
N VAL A 249 -15.62 14.05 -7.78
CA VAL A 249 -16.72 13.19 -7.36
C VAL A 249 -17.96 13.55 -8.16
N SER A 250 -18.59 12.56 -8.79
CA SER A 250 -19.82 12.81 -9.56
C SER A 250 -20.92 13.45 -8.69
N ARG A 251 -21.68 14.39 -9.25
CA ARG A 251 -22.79 15.06 -8.56
C ARG A 251 -23.81 14.06 -8.01
N LYS A 252 -24.09 13.00 -8.77
CA LYS A 252 -24.96 11.89 -8.36
C LYS A 252 -24.44 11.19 -7.11
N PHE A 253 -23.15 10.84 -7.07
CA PHE A 253 -22.57 10.20 -5.89
C PHE A 253 -22.48 11.16 -4.69
N MET A 254 -22.21 12.45 -4.93
CA MET A 254 -22.26 13.47 -3.88
C MET A 254 -23.65 13.59 -3.24
N ALA A 255 -24.71 13.56 -4.03
CA ALA A 255 -26.08 13.56 -3.51
C ALA A 255 -26.34 12.36 -2.59
N GLU A 256 -25.80 11.19 -2.93
CA GLU A 256 -25.93 9.99 -2.11
C GLU A 256 -25.09 10.06 -0.83
N LEU A 257 -23.88 10.63 -0.89
CA LEU A 257 -23.07 10.93 0.31
C LEU A 257 -23.80 11.90 1.23
N TYR A 258 -24.37 12.98 0.68
CA TYR A 258 -25.14 13.95 1.43
C TYR A 258 -26.38 13.32 2.07
N ARG A 259 -27.10 12.47 1.34
CA ARG A 259 -28.21 11.67 1.89
C ARG A 259 -27.75 10.74 3.01
N TYR A 260 -26.59 10.11 2.88
CA TYR A 260 -26.04 9.28 3.94
C TYR A 260 -25.71 10.10 5.19
N VAL A 261 -25.10 11.28 5.04
CA VAL A 261 -24.79 12.18 6.16
C VAL A 261 -26.06 12.63 6.89
N THR A 262 -27.11 12.99 6.14
CA THR A 262 -28.35 13.53 6.69
C THR A 262 -29.30 12.48 7.25
N LYS A 263 -29.38 11.28 6.64
CA LYS A 263 -30.40 10.27 6.99
C LYS A 263 -29.88 9.04 7.74
N VAL A 264 -28.58 8.73 7.65
CA VAL A 264 -28.03 7.44 8.14
C VAL A 264 -26.91 7.66 9.14
N ARG A 265 -25.95 8.55 8.86
CA ARG A 265 -24.78 8.80 9.73
C ARG A 265 -25.20 9.24 11.14
N GLY A 266 -26.33 9.92 11.28
CA GLY A 266 -26.88 10.40 12.55
C GLY A 266 -26.97 9.32 13.63
N GLU A 267 -27.36 8.09 13.26
CA GLU A 267 -27.48 6.94 14.18
C GLU A 267 -26.18 6.63 14.92
N ARG A 268 -25.04 6.64 14.20
CA ARG A 268 -23.71 6.44 14.82
C ARG A 268 -23.23 7.70 15.51
N ALA A 269 -23.50 8.86 14.94
CA ALA A 269 -23.03 10.13 15.48
C ALA A 269 -23.65 10.44 16.86
N SER A 270 -24.91 10.04 17.10
CA SER A 270 -25.59 10.23 18.39
C SER A 270 -25.04 9.37 19.52
N LEU A 271 -24.24 8.34 19.22
CA LEU A 271 -23.61 7.48 20.24
C LEU A 271 -22.41 8.15 20.92
N SER A 272 -21.83 9.19 20.30
CA SER A 272 -20.71 9.93 20.87
C SER A 272 -21.16 11.23 21.51
N LYS A 273 -20.53 11.59 22.64
CA LYS A 273 -20.78 12.83 23.37
C LYS A 273 -20.30 14.08 22.63
N THR A 274 -19.41 13.91 21.65
CA THR A 274 -18.77 15.01 20.92
C THR A 274 -18.98 14.87 19.42
N SER A 275 -19.18 16.00 18.75
CA SER A 275 -19.32 16.02 17.29
C SER A 275 -18.01 15.58 16.63
N LYS A 276 -18.08 14.52 15.83
CA LYS A 276 -16.93 13.96 15.10
C LYS A 276 -16.84 14.52 13.69
N LYS A 277 -15.64 14.93 13.30
CA LYS A 277 -15.33 15.51 11.98
C LYS A 277 -15.22 14.47 10.86
N THR A 278 -15.04 13.19 11.16
CA THR A 278 -14.87 12.12 10.15
C THR A 278 -16.22 11.64 9.60
N LEU A 279 -16.27 11.32 8.31
CA LEU A 279 -17.47 10.86 7.62
C LEU A 279 -17.95 9.49 8.11
N PHE A 280 -17.02 8.57 8.35
CA PHE A 280 -17.31 7.22 8.82
C PHE A 280 -16.95 7.05 10.29
N LEU A 281 -17.93 6.55 11.04
CA LEU A 281 -17.81 6.22 12.46
C LEU A 281 -17.96 4.71 12.63
N ASN A 282 -17.38 4.14 13.68
CA ASN A 282 -17.52 2.74 14.06
C ASN A 282 -18.83 2.51 14.83
N GLN A 283 -19.06 1.29 15.30
CA GLN A 283 -20.29 0.92 16.03
C GLN A 283 -20.48 1.65 17.37
N SER A 284 -19.42 2.24 17.92
CA SER A 284 -19.44 3.03 19.16
C SER A 284 -19.56 4.54 18.89
N GLY A 285 -19.77 4.95 17.64
CA GLY A 285 -19.83 6.36 17.26
C GLY A 285 -18.47 7.06 17.19
N GLU A 286 -17.37 6.32 17.30
CA GLU A 286 -16.01 6.87 17.26
C GLU A 286 -15.38 6.72 15.86
N PRO A 287 -14.41 7.57 15.48
CA PRO A 287 -13.67 7.39 14.23
C PRO A 287 -13.01 6.01 14.14
N TYR A 288 -12.85 5.49 12.91
CA TYR A 288 -11.97 4.35 12.69
C TYR A 288 -10.50 4.75 12.92
N CYS A 289 -9.65 3.78 13.26
CA CYS A 289 -8.21 4.01 13.41
C CYS A 289 -7.59 4.62 12.14
N ASP A 290 -6.65 5.57 12.33
CA ASP A 290 -5.99 6.33 11.27
C ASP A 290 -5.24 5.46 10.24
N ASP A 291 -4.85 4.24 10.62
CA ASP A 291 -4.17 3.31 9.72
C ASP A 291 -5.11 2.57 8.75
N GLY A 292 -6.42 2.67 8.95
CA GLY A 292 -7.46 2.06 8.11
C GLY A 292 -7.46 0.52 8.10
N LYS A 293 -6.80 -0.15 9.05
CA LYS A 293 -6.76 -1.64 9.09
C LYS A 293 -8.14 -2.26 9.30
N SER A 294 -8.96 -1.65 10.15
CA SER A 294 -10.34 -2.08 10.40
C SER A 294 -11.19 -2.01 9.13
N LEU A 295 -11.04 -0.95 8.32
CA LEU A 295 -11.70 -0.84 7.02
C LEU A 295 -11.28 -1.97 6.09
N ASN A 296 -9.99 -2.27 6.03
CA ASN A 296 -9.49 -3.38 5.23
C ASN A 296 -10.09 -4.73 5.67
N ARG A 297 -10.16 -4.95 6.98
CA ARG A 297 -10.79 -6.15 7.54
C ARG A 297 -12.27 -6.25 7.14
N ILE A 298 -13.05 -5.17 7.31
CA ILE A 298 -14.47 -5.10 6.92
C ILE A 298 -14.67 -5.44 5.44
N ILE A 299 -13.83 -4.86 4.56
CA ILE A 299 -13.89 -5.12 3.12
C ILE A 299 -13.55 -6.57 2.80
N SER A 300 -12.47 -7.11 3.37
CA SER A 300 -12.07 -8.50 3.14
C SER A 300 -13.07 -9.51 3.69
N GLU A 301 -13.67 -9.28 4.87
CA GLU A 301 -14.72 -10.14 5.43
C GLU A 301 -15.99 -10.10 4.59
N THR A 302 -16.37 -8.92 4.09
CA THR A 302 -17.51 -8.81 3.15
C THR A 302 -17.21 -9.54 1.84
N GLY A 303 -15.99 -9.40 1.31
CA GLY A 303 -15.51 -10.15 0.16
C GLY A 303 -15.66 -11.65 0.34
N LYS A 304 -15.18 -12.19 1.47
CA LYS A 304 -15.32 -13.62 1.80
C LYS A 304 -16.78 -14.08 1.76
N ARG A 305 -17.71 -13.31 2.34
CA ARG A 305 -19.15 -13.62 2.30
C ARG A 305 -19.73 -13.57 0.88
N ALA A 306 -19.20 -12.70 0.03
CA ALA A 306 -19.63 -12.54 -1.37
C ALA A 306 -18.96 -13.54 -2.33
N GLY A 307 -18.00 -14.36 -1.86
CA GLY A 307 -17.15 -15.18 -2.74
C GLY A 307 -16.15 -14.37 -3.58
N VAL A 308 -15.87 -13.12 -3.19
CA VAL A 308 -14.99 -12.19 -3.93
C VAL A 308 -13.73 -11.91 -3.11
N LYS A 309 -12.56 -12.22 -3.66
CA LYS A 309 -11.28 -11.86 -3.04
C LYS A 309 -11.06 -10.35 -3.18
N VAL A 310 -11.18 -9.59 -2.10
CA VAL A 310 -11.01 -8.13 -2.11
C VAL A 310 -10.32 -7.60 -0.85
N HIS A 311 -9.58 -6.52 -1.04
CA HIS A 311 -9.01 -5.67 0.02
C HIS A 311 -9.02 -4.21 -0.45
N THR A 312 -8.71 -3.25 0.42
CA THR A 312 -8.84 -1.80 0.10
C THR A 312 -8.07 -1.38 -1.14
N HIS A 313 -6.83 -1.87 -1.30
CA HIS A 313 -6.03 -1.58 -2.50
C HIS A 313 -6.66 -2.12 -3.79
N MET A 314 -7.38 -3.26 -3.78
CA MET A 314 -8.10 -3.74 -4.96
C MET A 314 -9.23 -2.80 -5.36
N LEU A 315 -9.96 -2.19 -4.41
CA LEU A 315 -10.98 -1.18 -4.74
C LEU A 315 -10.36 0.05 -5.40
N ARG A 316 -9.17 0.47 -4.94
CA ARG A 316 -8.40 1.55 -5.56
C ARG A 316 -7.91 1.19 -6.96
N HIS A 317 -7.37 -0.02 -7.16
CA HIS A 317 -6.97 -0.52 -8.48
C HIS A 317 -8.18 -0.62 -9.42
N THR A 318 -9.34 -1.01 -8.88
CA THR A 318 -10.61 -1.07 -9.62
C THR A 318 -11.03 0.31 -10.10
N TYR A 319 -11.04 1.33 -9.22
CA TYR A 319 -11.28 2.71 -9.62
C TYR A 319 -10.31 3.14 -10.73
N ALA A 320 -9.00 2.96 -10.52
CA ALA A 320 -7.97 3.38 -11.46
C ALA A 320 -8.17 2.77 -12.86
N THR A 321 -8.35 1.45 -12.91
CA THR A 321 -8.52 0.70 -14.15
C THR A 321 -9.82 1.10 -14.85
N GLN A 322 -10.95 1.15 -14.13
CA GLN A 322 -12.26 1.49 -14.71
C GLN A 322 -12.31 2.95 -15.21
N THR A 323 -11.73 3.89 -14.45
CA THR A 323 -11.63 5.29 -14.88
C THR A 323 -10.75 5.43 -16.12
N LEU A 324 -9.62 4.74 -16.16
CA LEU A 324 -8.73 4.77 -17.31
C LEU A 324 -9.42 4.23 -18.57
N VAL A 325 -10.06 3.05 -18.48
CA VAL A 325 -10.87 2.46 -19.56
C VAL A 325 -11.96 3.43 -20.02
N SER A 326 -12.70 4.03 -19.08
CA SER A 326 -13.80 4.93 -19.40
C SER A 326 -13.32 6.19 -20.13
N LEU A 327 -12.17 6.75 -19.75
CA LEU A 327 -11.60 7.95 -20.35
C LEU A 327 -10.95 7.67 -21.71
N GLN A 328 -10.36 6.48 -21.89
CA GLN A 328 -9.85 6.07 -23.20
C GLN A 328 -10.97 5.81 -24.21
N ARG A 329 -12.09 5.21 -23.76
CA ARG A 329 -13.27 4.98 -24.61
C ARG A 329 -14.06 6.25 -24.91
N ASN A 330 -14.05 7.22 -23.99
CA ASN A 330 -14.72 8.50 -24.17
C ASN A 330 -13.74 9.64 -23.87
N PRO A 331 -12.83 9.96 -24.81
CA PRO A 331 -11.84 11.01 -24.61
C PRO A 331 -12.54 12.36 -24.38
N ALA A 332 -12.27 12.98 -23.24
CA ALA A 332 -12.62 14.38 -23.04
C ALA A 332 -11.53 15.23 -23.70
N SER A 333 -11.92 16.19 -24.55
CA SER A 333 -10.98 17.06 -25.27
C SER A 333 -9.95 17.68 -24.31
N GLY A 334 -8.67 17.48 -24.59
CA GLY A 334 -7.56 18.06 -23.82
C GLY A 334 -7.24 17.38 -22.49
N LEU A 335 -7.89 16.27 -22.14
CA LEU A 335 -7.60 15.51 -20.92
C LEU A 335 -6.81 14.24 -21.23
N ASP A 336 -5.55 14.18 -20.77
CA ASP A 336 -4.78 12.93 -20.78
C ASP A 336 -5.32 11.97 -19.69
N PRO A 337 -5.86 10.79 -20.06
CA PRO A 337 -6.44 9.84 -19.10
C PRO A 337 -5.46 9.37 -18.02
N LEU A 338 -4.19 9.15 -18.38
CA LEU A 338 -3.18 8.61 -17.49
C LEU A 338 -2.77 9.67 -16.45
N VAL A 339 -2.55 10.91 -16.90
CA VAL A 339 -2.25 12.06 -16.04
C VAL A 339 -3.44 12.36 -15.11
N PHE A 340 -4.67 12.26 -15.62
CA PHE A 340 -5.86 12.42 -14.78
C PHE A 340 -5.89 11.38 -13.66
N VAL A 341 -5.77 10.09 -13.97
CA VAL A 341 -5.78 9.01 -12.97
C VAL A 341 -4.61 9.17 -11.99
N GLN A 342 -3.42 9.52 -12.46
CA GLN A 342 -2.25 9.78 -11.60
C GLN A 342 -2.54 10.89 -10.57
N ARG A 343 -3.15 12.00 -11.00
CA ARG A 343 -3.53 13.12 -10.13
C ARG A 343 -4.60 12.73 -9.13
N GLN A 344 -5.66 12.04 -9.56
CA GLN A 344 -6.73 11.56 -8.67
C GLN A 344 -6.19 10.64 -7.56
N LEU A 345 -5.30 9.73 -7.93
CA LEU A 345 -4.68 8.78 -7.02
C LEU A 345 -3.58 9.40 -6.17
N GLY A 346 -2.99 10.54 -6.57
CA GLY A 346 -1.85 11.15 -5.90
C GLY A 346 -0.61 10.28 -5.99
N HIS A 347 -0.30 9.75 -7.17
CA HIS A 347 0.96 9.04 -7.44
C HIS A 347 2.08 10.04 -7.75
N SER A 348 3.21 9.91 -7.07
CA SER A 348 4.39 10.75 -7.28
C SER A 348 5.11 10.47 -8.61
N SER A 349 4.98 9.24 -9.12
CA SER A 349 5.53 8.82 -10.41
C SER A 349 4.42 8.34 -11.34
N ILE A 350 4.50 8.74 -12.61
CA ILE A 350 3.60 8.27 -13.66
C ILE A 350 3.79 6.76 -13.92
N GLN A 351 5.00 6.22 -13.67
CA GLN A 351 5.27 4.78 -13.80
C GLN A 351 4.37 3.93 -12.90
N THR A 352 4.06 4.41 -11.70
CA THR A 352 3.13 3.73 -10.78
C THR A 352 1.70 3.67 -11.36
N THR A 353 1.34 4.60 -12.24
CA THR A 353 0.03 4.62 -12.92
C THR A 353 0.06 3.81 -14.21
N MET A 354 1.20 3.76 -14.92
CA MET A 354 1.34 2.96 -16.15
C MET A 354 1.06 1.47 -15.96
N VAL A 355 1.21 0.93 -14.75
CA VAL A 355 0.82 -0.45 -14.44
C VAL A 355 -0.64 -0.76 -14.81
N TYR A 356 -1.53 0.24 -14.79
CA TYR A 356 -2.93 0.07 -15.19
C TYR A 356 -3.11 0.05 -16.71
N LEU A 357 -2.19 0.60 -17.51
CA LEU A 357 -2.30 0.54 -18.98
C LEU A 357 -2.18 -0.90 -19.47
N HIS A 358 -1.27 -1.69 -18.89
CA HIS A 358 -1.15 -3.12 -19.22
C HIS A 358 -2.47 -3.86 -18.99
N LEU A 359 -3.17 -3.56 -17.89
CA LEU A 359 -4.47 -4.15 -17.58
C LEU A 359 -5.59 -3.74 -18.55
N VAL A 360 -5.47 -2.55 -19.16
CA VAL A 360 -6.43 -2.11 -20.19
C VAL A 360 -6.11 -2.75 -21.54
N ASN A 361 -4.82 -2.85 -21.89
CA ASN A 361 -4.39 -3.46 -23.14
C ASN A 361 -4.72 -4.96 -23.18
N GLU A 362 -4.55 -5.71 -22.09
CA GLU A 362 -4.99 -7.13 -22.03
C GLU A 362 -6.49 -7.29 -22.33
N LYS A 363 -7.32 -6.29 -21.99
CA LYS A 363 -8.75 -6.28 -22.34
C LYS A 363 -9.04 -5.83 -23.76
N ALA A 364 -8.14 -5.06 -24.36
CA ALA A 364 -8.24 -4.62 -25.74
C ALA A 364 -7.78 -5.73 -26.70
N ASP A 365 -6.81 -6.54 -26.31
CA ASP A 365 -6.34 -7.69 -27.09
C ASP A 365 -7.48 -8.70 -27.33
N GLU A 366 -8.34 -8.95 -26.33
CA GLU A 366 -9.57 -9.74 -26.52
C GLU A 366 -10.52 -9.14 -27.57
N ALA A 367 -10.54 -7.83 -27.74
CA ALA A 367 -11.39 -7.15 -28.73
C ALA A 367 -10.74 -7.06 -30.13
N VAL A 368 -9.41 -6.97 -30.19
CA VAL A 368 -8.65 -6.97 -31.46
C VAL A 368 -8.64 -8.37 -32.08
N LEU A 369 -8.49 -9.42 -31.27
CA LEU A 369 -8.59 -10.80 -31.75
C LEU A 369 -9.98 -11.10 -32.32
N ALA A 370 -11.05 -10.58 -31.70
CA ALA A 370 -12.40 -10.72 -32.23
C ALA A 370 -12.58 -10.02 -33.60
N TYR A 371 -11.91 -8.87 -33.81
CA TYR A 371 -11.91 -8.18 -35.11
C TYR A 371 -11.10 -8.92 -36.17
N ASP A 372 -9.94 -9.49 -35.80
CA ASP A 372 -9.14 -10.35 -36.69
C ASP A 372 -9.92 -11.62 -37.07
N ASP A 373 -10.62 -12.23 -36.13
CA ASP A 373 -11.50 -13.39 -36.37
C ASP A 373 -12.67 -13.03 -37.31
N GLU A 374 -13.27 -11.84 -37.14
CA GLU A 374 -14.30 -11.33 -38.06
C GLU A 374 -13.74 -11.05 -39.46
N LEU A 375 -12.53 -10.49 -39.57
CA LEU A 375 -11.85 -10.27 -40.85
C LEU A 375 -11.48 -11.59 -41.55
N ASN A 376 -11.01 -12.59 -40.82
CA ASN A 376 -10.69 -13.91 -41.35
C ASN A 376 -11.96 -14.64 -41.81
N ALA A 377 -13.05 -14.54 -41.06
CA ALA A 377 -14.34 -15.11 -41.47
C ALA A 377 -14.90 -14.45 -42.74
N LEU A 378 -14.67 -13.15 -42.94
CA LEU A 378 -15.02 -12.44 -44.18
C LEU A 378 -14.14 -12.85 -45.37
N ALA A 379 -12.88 -13.22 -45.13
CA ALA A 379 -11.95 -13.68 -46.16
C ALA A 379 -12.19 -15.14 -46.58
N GLU A 380 -12.73 -16.00 -45.70
CA GLU A 380 -13.12 -17.39 -46.02
C GLU A 380 -14.45 -17.50 -46.77
N LEU A 381 -15.26 -16.44 -46.77
CA LEU A 381 -16.53 -16.33 -47.50
C LEU A 381 -16.40 -15.70 -48.89
N ALA A 382 -15.19 -15.26 -49.27
CA ALA A 382 -14.85 -14.73 -50.59
C ALA A 382 -14.05 -15.76 -51.40
#